data_AF-A0A3S0ZVS5-F1
#
_entry.id   AF-A0A3S0ZVS5-F1
#
_cell.length_a   1.000
_cell.length_b   1.000
_cell.length_c   1.000
_cell.angle_alpha   90.00
_cell.angle_beta   90.00
_cell.angle_gamma   90.00
#
_symmetry.space_group_name_H-M   'P 1'
#
loop_
_entity.id
_entity.type
_entity.pdbx_description
1 polymer ?
#
loop_
_entity_poly.entity_id
_entity_poly.type
_entity_poly.pdbx_seq_one_letter_code
_entity_poly.pdbx_strand_id
1 'polypeptide(L)'
;MLEQPRKSGAKVISHMLAAHGGGIFLHSIPSSRSILEDPPSISEGCGGRVTDYRITAFGEFMKENRLAPSTPGLLSSLEGTPSYVKALDHLEKSSRFWPMVISETILFNIINSVTPLPQLMMKDELTEDETVECKRVILRIVAMETNNEALPMPAAGARGKG
;
A
#
# COMPACT_ATOMS: atom_id res chain seq x y z
N MET A 1 29.52 -11.11 -1.28
CA MET A 1 29.34 -11.80 0.02
C MET A 1 30.66 -12.41 0.44
N LEU A 2 30.96 -12.40 1.74
CA LEU A 2 32.22 -12.90 2.31
C LEU A 2 31.93 -14.10 3.21
N GLU A 3 32.62 -15.20 2.93
CA GLU A 3 32.52 -16.48 3.63
C GLU A 3 33.66 -16.60 4.66
N GLN A 4 33.35 -17.11 5.85
CA GLN A 4 34.38 -17.42 6.84
C GLN A 4 35.06 -18.75 6.53
N PRO A 5 36.40 -18.83 6.49
CA PRO A 5 37.08 -20.11 6.34
C PRO A 5 36.83 -21.00 7.56
N ARG A 6 36.38 -22.23 7.33
CA ARG A 6 36.15 -23.24 8.38
C ARG A 6 36.86 -24.54 8.04
N LYS A 7 37.36 -25.22 9.06
CA LYS A 7 38.04 -26.53 8.93
C LYS A 7 37.07 -27.69 8.63
N SER A 8 35.80 -27.55 9.03
CA SER A 8 34.73 -28.54 8.81
C SER A 8 33.35 -27.88 9.03
N GLY A 9 32.30 -28.45 8.45
CA GLY A 9 30.91 -28.00 8.56
C GLY A 9 30.40 -27.21 7.34
N ALA A 10 29.16 -26.72 7.43
CA ALA A 10 28.56 -25.91 6.37
C ALA A 10 29.22 -24.53 6.23
N LYS A 11 29.17 -23.98 5.02
CA LYS A 11 29.66 -22.63 4.70
C LYS A 11 28.93 -21.58 5.53
N VAL A 12 29.66 -20.59 6.04
CA VAL A 12 29.09 -19.49 6.83
C VAL A 12 29.40 -18.18 6.15
N ILE A 13 28.36 -17.51 5.66
CA ILE A 13 28.43 -16.13 5.19
C ILE A 13 28.25 -15.23 6.41
N SER A 14 29.27 -14.43 6.72
CA SER A 14 29.21 -13.51 7.87
C SER A 14 29.16 -12.05 7.47
N HIS A 15 29.59 -11.71 6.24
CA HIS A 15 29.59 -10.33 5.80
C HIS A 15 29.19 -10.18 4.33
N MET A 16 28.77 -8.98 3.95
CA MET A 16 28.52 -8.58 2.56
C MET A 16 29.16 -7.23 2.29
N LEU A 17 29.95 -7.14 1.21
CA LEU A 17 30.36 -5.87 0.64
C LEU A 17 29.25 -5.38 -0.30
N ALA A 18 28.79 -4.15 -0.11
CA ALA A 18 27.79 -3.51 -0.95
C ALA A 18 28.19 -2.06 -1.24
N ALA A 19 27.90 -1.59 -2.46
CA ALA A 19 28.14 -0.22 -2.86
C ALA A 19 26.85 0.60 -2.71
N HIS A 20 26.93 1.75 -2.04
CA HIS A 20 25.83 2.70 -1.86
C HIS A 20 26.30 4.07 -2.36
N GLY A 21 25.79 4.52 -3.51
CA GLY A 21 26.13 5.84 -4.07
C GLY A 21 27.64 6.05 -4.34
N GLY A 22 28.38 4.98 -4.68
CA GLY A 22 29.83 5.03 -4.90
C GLY A 22 30.68 4.77 -3.65
N GLY A 23 30.09 4.78 -2.45
CA GLY A 23 30.77 4.32 -1.22
C GLY A 23 30.69 2.80 -1.06
N ILE A 24 31.77 2.15 -0.62
CA ILE A 24 31.79 0.71 -0.34
C ILE A 24 31.58 0.51 1.17
N PHE A 25 30.61 -0.34 1.52
CA PHE A 25 30.24 -0.65 2.89
C PHE A 25 30.37 -2.14 3.16
N LEU A 26 30.86 -2.48 4.36
CA LEU A 26 30.92 -3.84 4.86
C LEU A 26 29.75 -4.07 5.83
N HIS A 27 28.76 -4.85 5.39
CA HIS A 27 27.60 -5.25 6.19
C HIS A 27 27.94 -6.51 6.98
N SER A 28 27.69 -6.49 8.28
CA SER A 28 27.73 -7.69 9.14
C SER A 28 26.40 -8.42 9.06
N ILE A 29 26.43 -9.72 8.76
CA ILE A 29 25.24 -10.57 8.59
C ILE A 29 25.21 -11.56 9.75
N PRO A 30 24.07 -11.71 10.46
CA PRO A 30 23.93 -12.71 11.51
C PRO A 30 24.22 -14.12 10.98
N SER A 31 25.18 -14.81 11.60
CA SER A 31 25.57 -16.18 11.24
C SER A 31 24.91 -17.25 12.10
N SER A 32 24.22 -16.84 13.17
CA SER A 32 23.50 -17.74 14.07
C SER A 32 22.08 -18.01 13.57
N ARG A 33 21.49 -19.08 14.08
CA ARG A 33 20.07 -19.37 13.93
C ARG A 33 19.23 -18.17 14.39
N SER A 34 18.25 -17.76 13.58
CA SER A 34 17.36 -16.65 13.93
C SER A 34 16.39 -17.10 15.01
N ILE A 35 16.16 -16.27 16.03
CA ILE A 35 15.09 -16.52 17.01
C ILE A 35 13.69 -16.36 16.43
N LEU A 36 13.59 -15.80 15.21
CA LEU A 36 12.36 -15.60 14.45
C LEU A 36 12.19 -16.64 13.33
N GLU A 37 12.99 -17.70 13.35
CA GLU A 37 12.72 -18.84 12.48
C GLU A 37 11.39 -19.50 12.88
N ASP A 38 10.71 -20.11 11.90
CA ASP A 38 9.41 -20.77 12.10
C ASP A 38 8.35 -19.86 12.74
N PRO A 39 8.04 -18.69 12.15
CA PRO A 39 7.00 -17.81 12.67
C PRO A 39 5.61 -18.47 12.58
N PRO A 40 4.64 -18.10 13.43
CA PRO A 40 3.28 -18.60 13.35
C PRO A 40 2.67 -18.42 11.95
N SER A 41 1.87 -19.40 11.53
CA SER A 41 1.22 -19.31 10.22
C SER A 41 0.27 -18.13 10.14
N ILE A 42 0.39 -17.33 9.08
CA ILE A 42 -0.51 -16.20 8.82
C ILE A 42 -1.97 -16.69 8.69
N SER A 43 -2.19 -17.88 8.12
CA SER A 43 -3.54 -18.44 7.95
C SER A 43 -4.23 -18.84 9.26
N GLU A 44 -3.45 -19.00 10.34
CA GLU A 44 -3.94 -19.38 11.66
C GLU A 44 -4.10 -18.17 12.60
N GLY A 45 -3.56 -17.01 12.22
CA GLY A 45 -3.69 -15.75 12.94
C GLY A 45 -4.99 -14.99 12.66
N CYS A 46 -5.09 -13.79 13.25
CA CYS A 46 -6.19 -12.87 13.01
C CYS A 46 -6.29 -12.51 11.52
N GLY A 47 -7.47 -12.69 10.93
CA GLY A 47 -7.69 -12.44 9.50
C GLY A 47 -7.16 -13.54 8.58
N GLY A 48 -6.46 -14.57 9.09
CA GLY A 48 -5.85 -15.63 8.26
C GLY A 48 -6.83 -16.47 7.45
N ARG A 49 -8.12 -16.42 7.78
CA ARG A 49 -9.21 -17.11 7.07
C ARG A 49 -9.91 -16.24 6.02
N VAL A 50 -9.59 -14.95 5.95
CA VAL A 50 -10.12 -14.04 4.93
C VAL A 50 -9.41 -14.34 3.60
N THR A 51 -10.19 -14.58 2.55
CA THR A 51 -9.66 -15.07 1.26
C THR A 51 -9.64 -14.00 0.17
N ASP A 52 -10.31 -12.87 0.39
CA ASP A 52 -10.57 -11.84 -0.61
C ASP A 52 -9.91 -10.50 -0.25
N TYR A 53 -8.76 -10.53 0.41
CA TYR A 53 -7.96 -9.33 0.64
C TYR A 53 -7.61 -8.63 -0.68
N ARG A 54 -7.66 -7.29 -0.67
CA ARG A 54 -7.29 -6.43 -1.80
C ARG A 54 -5.77 -6.27 -1.92
N ILE A 55 -5.02 -7.37 -1.90
CA ILE A 55 -3.54 -7.39 -1.84
C ILE A 55 -2.93 -6.62 -3.02
N THR A 56 -3.39 -6.86 -4.24
CA THR A 56 -2.87 -6.18 -5.45
C THR A 56 -3.08 -4.67 -5.38
N ALA A 57 -4.29 -4.23 -5.00
CA ALA A 57 -4.61 -2.82 -4.87
C ALA A 57 -3.82 -2.15 -3.73
N PHE A 58 -3.62 -2.84 -2.60
CA PHE A 58 -2.75 -2.34 -1.54
C PHE A 58 -1.28 -2.25 -2.00
N GLY A 59 -0.85 -3.19 -2.85
CA GLY A 59 0.45 -3.16 -3.51
C GLY A 59 0.66 -1.93 -4.38
N GLU A 60 -0.37 -1.52 -5.12
CA GLU A 60 -0.37 -0.28 -5.91
C GLU A 60 -0.36 0.95 -5.00
N PHE A 61 -1.21 0.97 -3.97
CA PHE A 61 -1.23 2.01 -2.95
C PHE A 61 0.16 2.23 -2.32
N MET A 62 0.88 1.16 -1.97
CA MET A 62 2.25 1.25 -1.45
C MET A 62 3.23 1.86 -2.47
N LYS A 63 3.08 1.57 -3.77
CA LYS A 63 3.95 2.11 -4.83
C LYS A 63 3.72 3.59 -5.06
N GLU A 64 2.47 4.04 -4.97
CA GLU A 64 2.06 5.44 -5.09
C GLU A 64 2.54 6.27 -3.89
N ASN A 65 2.61 5.66 -2.70
CA ASN A 65 3.02 6.29 -1.46
C ASN A 65 4.52 6.10 -1.11
N ARG A 66 5.38 5.87 -2.10
CA ARG A 66 6.82 5.72 -1.84
C ARG A 66 7.46 7.03 -1.40
N LEU A 67 8.29 6.94 -0.37
CA LEU A 67 9.08 8.08 0.09
C LEU A 67 10.20 8.40 -0.90
N ALA A 68 10.45 9.69 -1.09
CA ALA A 68 11.58 10.21 -1.85
C ALA A 68 12.36 11.21 -0.98
N PRO A 69 13.69 11.35 -1.20
CA PRO A 69 14.48 12.38 -0.56
C PRO A 69 13.86 13.77 -0.80
N SER A 70 13.75 14.56 0.26
CA SER A 70 13.16 15.90 0.16
C SER A 70 14.07 16.83 -0.64
N THR A 71 13.53 17.48 -1.66
CA THR A 71 14.26 18.48 -2.44
C THR A 71 14.41 19.77 -1.63
N PRO A 72 15.44 20.60 -1.92
CA PRO A 72 15.63 21.88 -1.23
C PRO A 72 14.39 22.80 -1.31
N GLY A 73 13.69 22.82 -2.44
CA GLY A 73 12.46 23.60 -2.63
C GLY A 73 11.30 23.13 -1.74
N LEU A 74 11.17 21.80 -1.54
CA LEU A 74 10.18 21.26 -0.62
C LEU A 74 10.51 21.65 0.83
N LEU A 75 11.78 21.55 1.22
CA LEU A 75 12.23 21.95 2.56
C LEU A 75 11.99 23.44 2.84
N SER A 76 12.20 24.32 1.86
CA SER A 76 11.85 25.74 2.03
C SER A 76 10.34 25.98 2.16
N SER A 77 9.51 25.20 1.46
CA SER A 77 8.04 25.31 1.55
C SER A 77 7.45 24.78 2.86
N LEU A 78 8.26 24.08 3.66
CA LEU A 78 7.82 23.41 4.88
C LEU A 78 7.92 24.29 6.12
N GLU A 79 8.56 25.47 6.03
CA GLU A 79 8.70 26.44 7.13
C GLU A 79 9.16 25.80 8.47
N GLY A 80 10.05 24.80 8.38
CA GLY A 80 10.56 24.06 9.55
C GLY A 80 9.79 22.79 9.93
N THR A 81 8.68 22.49 9.24
CA THR A 81 7.96 21.21 9.42
C THR A 81 8.75 20.04 8.82
N PRO A 82 8.96 18.94 9.55
CA PRO A 82 9.63 17.77 8.99
C PRO A 82 8.87 17.18 7.79
N SER A 83 9.57 16.86 6.71
CA SER A 83 8.93 16.40 5.47
C SER A 83 8.13 15.10 5.61
N TYR A 84 8.52 14.22 6.53
CA TYR A 84 7.77 12.98 6.79
C TYR A 84 6.36 13.25 7.35
N VAL A 85 6.12 14.41 7.98
CA VAL A 85 4.79 14.77 8.50
C VAL A 85 3.80 14.96 7.35
N LYS A 86 4.23 15.55 6.22
CA LYS A 86 3.39 15.62 5.00
C LYS A 86 3.08 14.23 4.44
N ALA A 87 4.04 13.31 4.50
CA ALA A 87 3.80 11.93 4.07
C ALA A 87 2.79 11.21 4.98
N LEU A 88 2.84 11.46 6.29
CA LEU A 88 1.86 10.93 7.24
C LEU A 88 0.46 11.52 7.02
N ASP A 89 0.35 12.83 6.80
CA ASP A 89 -0.93 13.50 6.48
C ASP A 89 -1.55 12.95 5.18
N HIS A 90 -0.72 12.77 4.15
CA HIS A 90 -1.16 12.16 2.91
C HIS A 90 -1.65 10.71 3.10
N LEU A 91 -0.93 9.90 3.88
CA LEU A 91 -1.34 8.53 4.20
C LEU A 91 -2.64 8.50 5.01
N GLU A 92 -2.83 9.41 5.96
CA GLU A 92 -4.07 9.53 6.73
C GLU A 92 -5.24 9.80 5.78
N LYS A 93 -5.17 10.86 4.97
CA LYS A 93 -6.23 11.24 4.02
C LYS A 93 -6.56 10.12 3.04
N SER A 94 -5.52 9.48 2.49
CA SER A 94 -5.67 8.41 1.48
C SER A 94 -6.15 7.08 2.06
N SER A 95 -6.10 6.91 3.38
CA SER A 95 -6.58 5.70 4.08
C SER A 95 -7.90 5.88 4.84
N ARG A 96 -8.47 7.10 4.90
CA ARG A 96 -9.77 7.38 5.56
C ARG A 96 -10.90 6.46 5.11
N PHE A 97 -10.93 6.10 3.83
CA PHE A 97 -11.86 5.13 3.28
C PHE A 97 -11.12 4.15 2.38
N TRP A 98 -10.49 3.15 2.99
CA TRP A 98 -9.75 2.10 2.27
C TRP A 98 -10.16 0.69 2.75
N PRO A 99 -11.23 0.11 2.19
CA PRO A 99 -11.70 -1.23 2.54
C PRO A 99 -10.63 -2.28 2.23
N MET A 100 -10.36 -3.17 3.19
CA MET A 100 -9.25 -4.14 3.10
C MET A 100 -9.60 -5.38 2.28
N VAL A 101 -10.88 -5.72 2.21
CA VAL A 101 -11.39 -6.89 1.48
C VAL A 101 -12.29 -6.47 0.32
N ILE A 102 -12.34 -7.28 -0.72
CA ILE A 102 -13.14 -7.04 -1.92
C ILE A 102 -14.63 -7.00 -1.57
N SER A 103 -15.04 -7.82 -0.59
CA SER A 103 -16.43 -7.94 -0.20
C SER A 103 -17.00 -6.80 0.65
N GLU A 104 -16.16 -5.90 1.16
CA GLU A 104 -16.58 -4.74 1.98
C GLU A 104 -16.80 -3.48 1.14
N THR A 105 -16.65 -3.56 -0.18
CA THR A 105 -16.76 -2.38 -1.04
C THR A 105 -17.33 -2.69 -2.41
N ILE A 106 -18.19 -1.81 -2.90
CA ILE A 106 -18.66 -1.82 -4.28
C ILE A 106 -17.90 -0.76 -5.08
N LEU A 107 -17.72 0.43 -4.49
CA LEU A 107 -17.12 1.59 -5.13
C LEU A 107 -15.71 1.30 -5.67
N PHE A 108 -14.87 0.59 -4.90
CA PHE A 108 -13.54 0.22 -5.37
C PHE A 108 -13.53 -0.94 -6.38
N ASN A 109 -14.61 -1.71 -6.49
CA ASN A 109 -14.75 -2.74 -7.51
C ASN A 109 -15.23 -2.15 -8.86
N ILE A 110 -15.84 -0.96 -8.84
CA ILE A 110 -16.21 -0.18 -10.02
C ILE A 110 -15.27 1.02 -10.23
N ILE A 111 -14.02 0.94 -9.79
CA ILE A 111 -13.10 2.08 -9.74
C ILE A 111 -13.01 2.83 -11.09
N ASN A 112 -12.98 2.10 -12.21
CA ASN A 112 -12.93 2.65 -13.56
C ASN A 112 -14.19 3.46 -13.96
N SER A 113 -15.33 3.18 -13.32
CA SER A 113 -16.57 3.94 -13.52
C SER A 113 -16.62 5.19 -12.65
N VAL A 114 -15.89 5.18 -11.52
CA VAL A 114 -15.89 6.29 -10.55
C VAL A 114 -14.65 7.19 -10.62
N THR A 115 -13.61 6.84 -11.39
CA THR A 115 -12.49 7.75 -11.69
C THR A 115 -13.00 9.03 -12.38
N PRO A 116 -12.53 10.23 -11.99
CA PRO A 116 -11.44 10.55 -11.06
C PRO A 116 -11.88 10.80 -9.60
N LEU A 117 -13.13 10.54 -9.22
CA LEU A 117 -13.72 10.97 -7.95
C LEU A 117 -12.88 10.59 -6.71
N PRO A 118 -12.36 9.36 -6.54
CA PRO A 118 -11.55 9.01 -5.36
C PRO A 118 -10.26 9.82 -5.25
N GLN A 119 -9.66 10.21 -6.38
CA GLN A 119 -8.43 11.02 -6.40
C GLN A 119 -8.74 12.47 -6.00
N LEU A 120 -9.85 13.00 -6.51
CA LEU A 120 -10.30 14.35 -6.19
C LEU A 120 -10.73 14.49 -4.72
N MET A 121 -11.35 13.45 -4.15
CA MET A 121 -11.74 13.43 -2.73
C MET A 121 -10.55 13.53 -1.75
N MET A 122 -9.32 13.28 -2.21
CA MET A 122 -8.11 13.41 -1.39
C MET A 122 -7.51 14.82 -1.40
N LYS A 123 -8.03 15.73 -2.24
CA LYS A 123 -7.57 17.13 -2.28
C LYS A 123 -8.21 17.94 -1.17
N ASP A 124 -7.46 18.89 -0.62
CA ASP A 124 -7.96 19.82 0.39
C ASP A 124 -8.97 20.82 -0.22
N GLU A 125 -8.75 21.21 -1.46
CA GLU A 125 -9.63 22.11 -2.22
C GLU A 125 -9.86 21.59 -3.65
N LEU A 126 -11.09 21.74 -4.12
CA LEU A 126 -11.51 21.39 -5.48
C LEU A 126 -11.69 22.65 -6.32
N THR A 127 -11.18 22.64 -7.54
CA THR A 127 -11.47 23.71 -8.51
C THR A 127 -12.90 23.58 -9.06
N GLU A 128 -13.39 24.61 -9.75
CA GLU A 128 -14.70 24.55 -10.42
C GLU A 128 -14.73 23.42 -11.47
N ASP A 129 -13.66 23.27 -12.25
CA ASP A 129 -13.55 22.20 -13.24
C ASP A 129 -13.56 20.82 -12.59
N GLU A 130 -12.81 20.63 -11.49
CA GLU A 130 -12.81 19.36 -10.74
C GLU A 130 -14.17 19.06 -10.12
N THR A 131 -14.89 20.09 -9.69
CA THR A 131 -16.27 19.95 -9.19
C THR A 131 -17.21 19.48 -10.29
N VAL A 132 -17.03 19.96 -11.53
CA VAL A 132 -17.80 19.49 -12.70
C VAL A 132 -17.48 18.02 -13.00
N GLU A 133 -16.22 17.61 -12.92
CA GLU A 133 -15.82 16.21 -13.08
C GLU A 133 -16.46 15.30 -12.02
N CYS A 134 -16.44 15.71 -10.75
CA CYS A 134 -17.14 14.99 -9.67
C CYS A 134 -18.63 14.81 -9.97
N LYS A 135 -19.31 15.88 -10.41
CA LYS A 135 -20.72 15.82 -10.81
C LYS A 135 -20.94 14.87 -11.98
N ARG A 136 -20.04 14.86 -12.97
CA ARG A 136 -20.12 13.95 -14.13
C ARG A 136 -20.04 12.48 -13.69
N VAL A 137 -19.16 12.15 -12.75
CA VAL A 137 -19.07 10.80 -12.19
C VAL A 137 -20.37 10.39 -11.50
N ILE A 138 -20.96 11.28 -10.68
CA ILE A 138 -22.23 11.00 -10.01
C ILE A 138 -23.35 10.75 -11.04
N LEU A 139 -23.45 11.57 -12.08
CA LEU A 139 -24.43 11.39 -13.15
C LEU A 139 -24.22 10.07 -13.91
N ARG A 140 -22.98 9.61 -14.07
CA ARG A 140 -22.68 8.31 -14.66
C ARG A 140 -23.22 7.17 -13.79
N ILE A 141 -23.07 7.25 -12.46
CA ILE A 141 -23.64 6.26 -11.54
C ILE A 141 -25.17 6.24 -11.64
N VAL A 142 -25.82 7.41 -11.69
CA VAL A 142 -27.28 7.52 -11.88
C VAL A 142 -27.71 6.90 -13.21
N ALA A 143 -26.93 7.07 -14.28
CA ALA A 143 -27.20 6.45 -15.57
C ALA A 143 -27.06 4.92 -15.51
N MET A 144 -26.06 4.39 -14.80
CA MET A 144 -25.90 2.95 -14.57
C MET A 144 -27.12 2.37 -13.84
N GLU A 145 -27.64 3.07 -12.83
CA GLU A 145 -28.86 2.68 -12.11
C GLU A 145 -30.08 2.71 -13.05
N THR A 146 -30.25 3.78 -13.83
CA THR A 146 -31.37 3.94 -14.77
C THR A 146 -31.38 2.85 -15.85
N ASN A 147 -30.19 2.45 -16.31
CA ASN A 147 -30.00 1.39 -17.29
C ASN A 147 -30.02 -0.02 -16.68
N ASN A 148 -30.18 -0.13 -15.36
CA ASN A 148 -30.15 -1.38 -14.61
C ASN A 148 -28.86 -2.19 -14.87
N GLU A 149 -27.73 -1.49 -14.96
CA GLU A 149 -26.41 -2.12 -15.11
C GLU A 149 -26.06 -2.91 -13.84
N ALA A 150 -25.59 -4.15 -14.01
CA ALA A 150 -25.23 -4.99 -12.88
C ALA A 150 -23.98 -4.44 -12.17
N LEU A 151 -24.11 -4.13 -10.88
CA LEU A 151 -22.97 -3.81 -10.03
C LEU A 151 -22.29 -5.09 -9.54
N PRO A 152 -20.95 -5.10 -9.39
CA PRO A 152 -20.21 -6.21 -8.82
C PRO A 152 -20.55 -6.33 -7.33
N MET A 153 -21.64 -7.01 -7.02
CA MET A 153 -22.05 -7.32 -5.67
C MET A 153 -21.12 -8.38 -5.08
N PRO A 154 -20.56 -8.16 -3.89
CA PRO A 154 -19.83 -9.18 -3.17
C PRO A 154 -20.66 -10.46 -3.03
N ALA A 155 -20.10 -11.60 -3.44
CA ALA A 155 -20.64 -12.88 -3.01
C ALA A 155 -20.42 -13.00 -1.49
N ALA A 156 -21.50 -13.02 -0.71
CA ALA A 156 -21.43 -13.19 0.74
C ALA A 156 -20.94 -14.60 1.09
N GLY A 157 -19.63 -14.81 1.04
CA GLY A 157 -18.95 -16.06 1.36
C GLY A 157 -18.70 -16.23 2.85
N ALA A 158 -19.74 -16.15 3.69
CA ALA A 158 -19.63 -16.53 5.10
C ALA A 158 -19.65 -18.06 5.20
N ARG A 159 -18.52 -18.72 4.97
CA ARG A 159 -18.37 -20.13 5.37
C ARG A 159 -18.26 -20.16 6.89
N GLY A 160 -19.39 -20.54 7.52
CA GLY A 160 -19.56 -20.59 8.97
C GLY A 160 -18.45 -21.36 9.68
N LYS A 161 -18.15 -20.89 10.89
CA LYS A 161 -17.22 -21.46 11.86
C LYS A 161 -17.31 -23.00 11.89
N GLY A 162 -16.20 -23.66 11.61
CA GLY A 162 -15.89 -25.04 11.97
C GLY A 162 -14.63 -25.05 12.81
#